data_AF-A0A3C1U8H9-F1
#
_entry.id   AF-A0A3C1U8H9-F1
#
_cell.length_a   1.000
_cell.length_b   1.000
_cell.length_c   1.000
_cell.angle_alpha   90.00
_cell.angle_beta   90.00
_cell.angle_gamma   90.00
#
_symmetry.space_group_name_H-M   'P 1'
#
loop_
_entity.id
_entity.type
_entity.pdbx_description
1 polymer ?
#
loop_
_entity_poly.entity_id
_entity_poly.type
_entity_poly.pdbx_seq_one_letter_code
_entity_poly.pdbx_strand_id
1 'polypeptide(L)'
;MRNQNSSGSINQPRPVKRSKDQRMTMVLIVFVFFSALTLSMSTLIRVNLEQRLQVTLQQVEKLQAENDALWDSVLVLQAENDVLKNQIELEPAIVYKTICSTNPFKSWMDYRTITSPSSKQHALQKKATTDKNYGFRMFEDYILVAMGPQYGPVGSKYIIQFEDGKVIKAMIGDIKHQGCTSDDGSMIEFIVDSNTLPKFLKTSGNFNQLFNGSIKMIREVE
;
A
#
# COMPACT_ATOMS: atom_id res chain seq x y z
N MET A 1 29.05 38.13 -133.73
CA MET A 1 28.16 38.74 -132.71
C MET A 1 28.83 38.55 -131.34
N ARG A 2 29.08 39.64 -130.61
CA ARG A 2 29.57 39.61 -129.22
C ARG A 2 28.45 39.13 -128.31
N ASN A 3 28.76 38.26 -127.36
CA ASN A 3 28.29 38.44 -125.99
C ASN A 3 29.22 37.70 -125.01
N GLN A 4 29.93 38.47 -124.19
CA GLN A 4 30.56 37.99 -122.96
C GLN A 4 29.59 38.28 -121.82
N ASN A 5 29.36 37.31 -120.94
CA ASN A 5 28.88 37.58 -119.58
C ASN A 5 29.67 36.72 -118.60
N SER A 6 30.30 37.41 -117.66
CA SER A 6 31.07 36.90 -116.54
C SER A 6 30.29 37.12 -115.23
N SER A 7 30.87 36.60 -114.12
CA SER A 7 30.54 36.81 -112.70
C SER A 7 29.47 35.88 -112.10
N GLY A 8 29.61 35.34 -110.89
CA GLY A 8 30.61 35.53 -109.83
C GLY A 8 30.55 34.40 -108.79
N SER A 9 31.68 34.15 -108.13
CA SER A 9 31.90 33.12 -107.10
C SER A 9 31.50 33.64 -105.71
N ILE A 10 30.67 32.89 -104.98
CA ILE A 10 30.26 33.18 -103.60
C ILE A 10 31.27 32.56 -102.64
N ASN A 11 31.99 33.41 -101.90
CA ASN A 11 32.87 33.02 -100.78
C ASN A 11 32.05 32.59 -99.56
N GLN A 12 32.21 31.34 -99.10
CA GLN A 12 31.75 30.94 -97.77
C GLN A 12 32.83 31.24 -96.71
N PRO A 13 32.45 31.73 -95.50
CA PRO A 13 33.40 32.01 -94.44
C PRO A 13 33.97 30.71 -93.83
N ARG A 14 35.29 30.66 -93.62
CA ARG A 14 35.98 29.54 -92.97
C ARG A 14 35.64 29.49 -91.47
N PRO A 15 35.48 28.30 -90.87
CA PRO A 15 35.19 28.16 -89.45
C PRO A 15 36.40 28.59 -88.61
N VAL A 16 36.16 29.44 -87.60
CA VAL A 16 37.16 29.88 -86.63
C VAL A 16 37.56 28.68 -85.75
N LYS A 17 38.78 28.15 -85.93
CA LYS A 17 39.35 27.09 -85.09
C LYS A 17 39.74 27.69 -83.72
N ARG A 18 38.93 27.47 -82.68
CA ARG A 18 39.33 27.70 -81.28
C ARG A 18 40.63 26.95 -80.98
N SER A 19 41.65 27.63 -80.43
CA SER A 19 42.95 27.02 -80.14
C SER A 19 42.82 25.93 -79.07
N LYS A 20 43.68 24.91 -79.14
CA LYS A 20 43.70 23.82 -78.15
C LYS A 20 43.89 24.36 -76.73
N ASP A 21 44.66 25.44 -76.58
CA ASP A 21 44.90 26.09 -75.28
C ASP A 21 43.62 26.63 -74.67
N GLN A 22 42.74 27.30 -75.44
CA GLN A 22 41.45 27.80 -74.94
C GLN A 22 40.51 26.67 -74.47
N ARG A 23 40.55 25.50 -75.13
CA ARG A 23 39.76 24.34 -74.70
C ARG A 23 40.31 23.76 -73.40
N MET A 24 41.64 23.69 -73.27
CA MET A 24 42.31 23.17 -72.08
C MET A 24 42.14 24.10 -70.88
N THR A 25 42.16 25.43 -71.07
CA THR A 25 41.84 26.40 -70.00
C THR A 25 40.39 26.25 -69.54
N MET A 26 39.44 26.06 -70.47
CA MET A 26 38.04 25.88 -70.10
C MET A 26 37.81 24.59 -69.29
N VAL A 27 38.49 23.50 -69.64
CA VAL A 27 38.44 22.23 -68.90
C VAL A 27 39.01 22.39 -67.48
N LEU A 28 40.14 23.08 -67.34
CA LEU A 28 40.74 23.36 -66.03
C LEU A 28 39.83 24.22 -65.14
N ILE A 29 39.21 25.26 -65.71
CA ILE A 29 38.26 26.12 -64.99
C ILE A 29 37.07 25.29 -64.50
N VAL A 30 36.46 24.46 -65.35
CA VAL A 30 35.35 23.58 -64.97
C VAL A 30 35.76 22.63 -63.84
N PHE A 31 36.97 22.06 -63.90
CA PHE A 31 37.47 21.16 -62.87
C PHE A 31 37.67 21.86 -61.52
N VAL A 32 38.20 23.09 -61.53
CA VAL A 32 38.38 23.93 -60.33
C VAL A 32 37.03 24.35 -59.75
N PHE A 33 36.06 24.70 -60.58
CA PHE A 33 34.71 25.03 -60.09
C PHE A 33 33.99 23.82 -59.52
N PHE A 34 34.11 22.65 -60.16
CA PHE A 34 33.49 21.43 -59.68
C PHE A 34 34.11 20.96 -58.35
N SER A 35 35.44 21.06 -58.20
CA SER A 35 36.10 20.75 -56.94
C SER A 35 35.74 21.74 -55.84
N ALA A 36 35.61 23.03 -56.14
CA ALA A 36 35.12 24.02 -55.17
C ALA A 36 33.67 23.76 -54.74
N LEU A 37 32.81 23.32 -55.67
CA LEU A 37 31.41 22.99 -55.40
C LEU A 37 31.28 21.74 -54.52
N THR A 38 32.08 20.70 -54.76
CA THR A 38 32.07 19.48 -53.93
C THR A 38 32.61 19.75 -52.53
N LEU A 39 33.66 20.59 -52.39
CA LEU A 39 34.11 21.05 -51.07
C LEU A 39 33.01 21.85 -50.35
N SER A 40 32.36 22.79 -51.03
CA SER A 40 31.27 23.59 -50.46
C SER A 40 30.09 22.72 -49.99
N MET A 41 29.65 21.74 -50.79
CA MET A 41 28.59 20.83 -50.34
C MET A 41 29.03 19.92 -49.20
N SER A 42 30.27 19.42 -49.21
CA SER A 42 30.78 18.59 -48.11
C SER A 42 30.84 19.36 -46.78
N THR A 43 31.20 20.65 -46.82
CA THR A 43 31.20 21.51 -45.63
C THR A 43 29.80 21.81 -45.13
N LEU A 44 28.83 22.06 -46.03
CA LEU A 44 27.42 22.26 -45.65
C LEU A 44 26.81 21.03 -44.97
N ILE A 45 27.08 19.83 -45.50
CA ILE A 45 26.63 18.56 -44.90
C ILE A 45 27.19 18.40 -43.49
N ARG A 46 28.49 18.68 -43.31
CA ARG A 46 29.14 18.61 -41.99
C ARG A 46 28.51 19.58 -40.99
N VAL A 47 28.28 20.82 -41.37
CA VAL A 47 27.66 21.83 -40.49
C VAL A 47 26.24 21.41 -40.08
N ASN A 48 25.42 20.90 -41.01
CA ASN A 48 24.07 20.41 -40.69
C ASN A 48 24.13 19.19 -39.74
N LEU A 49 25.07 18.27 -39.98
CA LEU A 49 25.26 17.10 -39.12
C LEU A 49 25.70 17.50 -37.71
N GLU A 50 26.64 18.44 -37.58
CA GLU A 50 27.12 18.97 -36.31
C GLU A 50 25.99 19.69 -35.55
N GLN A 51 25.17 20.48 -36.23
CA GLN A 51 24.00 21.11 -35.60
C GLN A 51 23.01 20.09 -35.05
N ARG A 52 22.70 19.03 -35.82
CA ARG A 52 21.84 17.94 -35.35
C ARG A 52 22.44 17.20 -34.17
N LEU A 53 23.75 16.99 -34.20
CA LEU A 53 24.48 16.34 -33.10
C LEU A 53 24.40 17.17 -31.83
N GLN A 54 24.61 18.49 -31.91
CA GLN A 54 24.49 19.40 -30.77
C GLN A 54 23.09 19.40 -30.15
N VAL A 55 22.04 19.45 -30.98
CA VAL A 55 20.65 19.37 -30.49
C VAL A 55 20.39 18.02 -29.81
N THR A 56 20.89 16.92 -30.39
CA THR A 56 20.75 15.59 -29.80
C THR A 56 21.46 15.49 -28.45
N LEU A 57 22.68 16.04 -28.34
CA LEU A 57 23.45 16.06 -27.10
C LEU A 57 22.73 16.85 -26.00
N GLN A 58 22.21 18.04 -26.32
CA GLN A 58 21.42 18.82 -25.37
C GLN A 58 20.18 18.07 -24.87
N GLN A 59 19.50 17.34 -25.76
CA GLN A 59 18.34 16.53 -25.38
C GLN A 59 18.74 15.37 -24.45
N VAL A 60 19.87 14.72 -24.71
CA VAL A 60 20.40 13.64 -23.85
C VAL A 60 20.77 14.17 -22.47
N GLU A 61 21.46 15.31 -22.39
CA GLU A 61 21.82 15.95 -21.11
C GLU A 61 20.57 16.30 -20.29
N LYS A 62 19.54 16.84 -20.94
CA LYS A 62 18.27 17.14 -20.27
C LYS A 62 17.60 15.88 -19.74
N LEU A 63 17.52 14.83 -20.56
CA LEU A 63 16.96 13.55 -20.13
C LEU A 63 17.75 12.93 -18.98
N GLN A 64 19.06 13.11 -18.98
CA GLN A 64 19.91 12.61 -17.90
C GLN A 64 19.65 13.35 -16.59
N ALA A 65 19.53 14.67 -16.63
CA ALA A 65 19.17 15.47 -15.46
C ALA A 65 17.76 15.12 -14.92
N GLU A 66 16.78 14.88 -15.81
CA GLU A 66 15.45 14.41 -15.41
C GLU A 66 15.50 13.02 -14.77
N ASN A 67 16.31 12.12 -15.31
CA ASN A 67 16.50 10.77 -14.77
C ASN A 67 17.16 10.80 -13.39
N ASP A 68 18.17 11.66 -13.19
CA ASP A 68 18.85 11.82 -11.89
C ASP A 68 17.90 12.38 -10.83
N ALA A 69 17.09 13.39 -11.16
CA ALA A 69 16.07 13.92 -10.25
C ALA A 69 14.99 12.90 -9.90
N LEU A 70 14.66 12.01 -10.84
CA LEU A 70 13.72 10.92 -10.62
C LEU A 70 14.31 9.86 -9.68
N TRP A 71 15.61 9.56 -9.79
CA TRP A 71 16.33 8.68 -8.86
C TRP A 71 16.34 9.22 -7.43
N ASP A 72 16.56 10.53 -7.26
CA ASP A 72 16.48 11.17 -5.93
C ASP A 72 15.09 11.00 -5.31
N SER A 73 14.03 11.14 -6.12
CA SER A 73 12.65 10.95 -5.68
C SER A 73 12.37 9.50 -5.27
N VAL A 74 12.87 8.52 -6.04
CA VAL A 74 12.72 7.09 -5.72
C VAL A 74 13.40 6.75 -4.40
N LEU A 75 14.59 7.30 -4.14
CA LEU A 75 15.33 7.05 -2.91
C LEU A 75 14.57 7.55 -1.67
N VAL A 76 13.98 8.75 -1.75
CA VAL A 76 13.14 9.30 -0.69
C VAL A 76 11.91 8.42 -0.45
N LEU A 77 11.20 8.04 -1.51
CA LEU A 77 10.01 7.18 -1.41
C LEU A 77 10.35 5.80 -0.84
N GLN A 78 11.52 5.23 -1.14
CA GLN A 78 11.98 3.99 -0.53
C GLN A 78 12.19 4.14 0.97
N ALA A 79 12.85 5.23 1.40
CA ALA A 79 13.04 5.49 2.82
C ALA A 79 11.70 5.69 3.57
N GLU A 80 10.74 6.40 2.97
CA GLU A 80 9.39 6.56 3.53
C GLU A 80 8.65 5.22 3.65
N ASN A 81 8.75 4.37 2.63
CA ASN A 81 8.16 3.03 2.65
C ASN A 81 8.77 2.13 3.74
N ASP A 82 10.09 2.21 3.96
CA ASP A 82 10.76 1.44 5.02
C ASP A 82 10.31 1.88 6.42
N VAL A 83 10.10 3.18 6.63
CA VAL A 83 9.53 3.72 7.88
C VAL A 83 8.10 3.21 8.09
N LEU A 84 7.25 3.29 7.07
CA LEU A 84 5.86 2.81 7.14
C LEU A 84 5.78 1.30 7.39
N LYS A 85 6.65 0.51 6.75
CA LYS A 85 6.71 -0.93 6.94
C LYS A 85 7.06 -1.29 8.38
N ASN A 86 8.05 -0.62 8.97
CA ASN A 86 8.42 -0.83 10.37
C ASN A 86 7.29 -0.41 11.33
N GLN A 87 6.51 0.62 11.02
CA GLN A 87 5.34 1.00 11.82
C GLN A 87 4.24 -0.07 11.79
N ILE A 88 3.99 -0.69 10.64
CA ILE A 88 3.00 -1.76 10.51
C ILE A 88 3.45 -3.02 11.27
N GLU A 89 4.75 -3.34 11.26
CA GLU A 89 5.31 -4.47 12.02
C GLU A 89 5.28 -4.25 13.55
N LEU A 90 5.11 -3.01 14.00
CA LEU A 90 4.97 -2.65 15.42
C LEU A 90 3.53 -2.74 15.94
N GLU A 91 2.51 -2.91 15.07
CA GLU A 91 1.15 -3.17 15.56
C GLU A 91 1.05 -4.63 16.06
N PRO A 92 0.58 -4.86 17.29
CA PRO A 92 0.50 -6.20 17.84
C PRO A 92 -0.41 -7.06 16.97
N ALA A 93 0.09 -8.25 16.61
CA ALA A 93 -0.65 -9.21 15.81
C ALA A 93 -2.02 -9.46 16.45
N ILE A 94 -3.09 -9.29 15.68
CA ILE A 94 -4.45 -9.50 16.18
C ILE A 94 -4.64 -10.99 16.44
N VAL A 95 -4.73 -11.39 17.71
CA VAL A 95 -4.94 -12.79 18.12
C VAL A 95 -6.43 -13.05 18.35
N TYR A 96 -7.03 -13.83 17.46
CA TYR A 96 -8.38 -14.35 17.63
C TYR A 96 -8.37 -15.70 18.36
N LYS A 97 -9.26 -15.87 19.34
CA LYS A 97 -9.44 -17.13 20.06
C LYS A 97 -10.57 -17.95 19.46
N THR A 98 -10.43 -19.27 19.54
CA THR A 98 -11.42 -20.22 19.04
C THR A 98 -12.76 -20.07 19.75
N ILE A 99 -13.84 -20.10 18.98
CA ILE A 99 -15.22 -20.22 19.48
C ILE A 99 -15.61 -21.70 19.39
N CYS A 100 -16.02 -22.29 20.51
CA CYS A 100 -16.27 -23.74 20.61
C CYS A 100 -17.74 -24.11 20.75
N SER A 101 -18.63 -23.12 20.87
CA SER A 101 -20.06 -23.32 21.03
C SER A 101 -20.82 -22.16 20.40
N THR A 102 -21.93 -22.49 19.73
CA THR A 102 -22.91 -21.54 19.20
C THR A 102 -24.12 -21.43 20.12
N ASN A 103 -24.03 -21.88 21.36
CA ASN A 103 -25.09 -21.71 22.33
C ASN A 103 -25.17 -20.22 22.73
N PRO A 104 -26.32 -19.55 22.57
CA PRO A 104 -26.48 -18.15 22.94
C PRO A 104 -26.55 -17.93 24.46
N PHE A 105 -26.68 -19.01 25.26
CA PHE A 105 -26.76 -18.93 26.71
C PHE A 105 -25.49 -18.36 27.35
N LYS A 106 -25.68 -17.37 28.21
CA LYS A 106 -24.61 -16.69 28.96
C LYS A 106 -25.00 -16.65 30.42
N SER A 107 -24.43 -17.54 31.22
CA SER A 107 -24.70 -17.65 32.66
C SER A 107 -24.13 -16.46 33.43
N TRP A 108 -24.43 -16.42 34.72
CA TRP A 108 -23.77 -15.52 35.66
C TRP A 108 -23.52 -16.20 37.00
N MET A 109 -22.48 -15.74 37.69
CA MET A 109 -22.13 -16.15 39.04
C MET A 109 -22.00 -14.93 39.96
N ASP A 110 -22.35 -15.10 41.23
CA ASP A 110 -22.10 -14.05 42.21
C ASP A 110 -20.62 -14.02 42.61
N TYR A 111 -19.99 -12.86 42.57
CA TYR A 111 -18.57 -12.71 42.88
C TYR A 111 -18.18 -13.20 44.29
N ARG A 112 -19.13 -13.23 45.22
CA ARG A 112 -18.92 -13.69 46.61
C ARG A 112 -18.71 -15.19 46.71
N THR A 113 -18.98 -15.96 45.66
CA THR A 113 -18.65 -17.41 45.61
C THR A 113 -17.15 -17.66 45.39
N ILE A 114 -16.40 -16.64 44.95
CA ILE A 114 -14.94 -16.69 44.81
C ILE A 114 -14.31 -16.47 46.19
N THR A 115 -14.13 -17.56 46.93
CA THR A 115 -13.81 -17.51 48.37
C THR A 115 -12.35 -17.78 48.72
N SER A 116 -11.57 -18.40 47.84
CA SER A 116 -10.18 -18.83 48.14
C SER A 116 -9.23 -17.62 48.32
N PRO A 117 -8.81 -17.26 49.55
CA PRO A 117 -8.15 -15.98 49.80
C PRO A 117 -6.78 -15.81 49.16
N SER A 118 -6.08 -16.92 48.90
CA SER A 118 -4.77 -16.96 48.26
C SER A 118 -4.84 -16.95 46.74
N SER A 119 -6.03 -17.06 46.14
CA SER A 119 -6.20 -17.11 44.69
C SER A 119 -6.09 -15.74 44.02
N LYS A 120 -5.61 -15.73 42.76
CA LYS A 120 -5.58 -14.52 41.93
C LYS A 120 -6.99 -13.96 41.71
N GLN A 121 -7.99 -14.83 41.47
CA GLN A 121 -9.37 -14.37 41.28
C GLN A 121 -9.93 -13.66 42.52
N HIS A 122 -9.69 -14.20 43.73
CA HIS A 122 -10.16 -13.54 44.96
C HIS A 122 -9.45 -12.19 45.20
N ALA A 123 -8.14 -12.11 44.94
CA ALA A 123 -7.41 -10.86 45.03
C ALA A 123 -7.93 -9.81 44.03
N LEU A 124 -8.29 -10.22 42.81
CA LEU A 124 -8.89 -9.35 41.80
C LEU A 124 -10.27 -8.85 42.23
N GLN A 125 -11.11 -9.72 42.80
CA GLN A 125 -12.42 -9.32 43.31
C GLN A 125 -12.33 -8.26 44.41
N LYS A 126 -11.24 -8.17 45.19
CA LYS A 126 -11.07 -7.10 46.19
C LYS A 126 -10.82 -5.73 45.57
N LYS A 127 -10.31 -5.68 44.34
CA LYS A 127 -9.99 -4.44 43.61
C LYS A 127 -11.10 -4.03 42.65
N ALA A 128 -11.95 -4.96 42.26
CA ALA A 128 -13.05 -4.73 41.33
C ALA A 128 -14.20 -3.92 41.96
N THR A 129 -14.91 -3.18 41.12
CA THR A 129 -16.12 -2.42 41.46
C THR A 129 -17.35 -3.04 40.80
N THR A 130 -18.54 -2.59 41.17
CA THR A 130 -19.80 -3.13 40.62
C THR A 130 -20.48 -2.05 39.80
N ASP A 131 -20.84 -2.36 38.57
CA ASP A 131 -21.68 -1.50 37.73
C ASP A 131 -23.11 -1.43 38.28
N LYS A 132 -23.72 -0.24 38.23
CA LYS A 132 -25.04 -0.01 38.84
C LYS A 132 -26.23 -0.48 38.00
N ASN A 133 -26.05 -0.66 36.70
CA ASN A 133 -27.13 -0.93 35.76
C ASN A 133 -27.43 -2.42 35.65
N TYR A 134 -26.39 -3.24 35.55
CA TYR A 134 -26.52 -4.68 35.30
C TYR A 134 -25.80 -5.54 36.35
N GLY A 135 -25.15 -4.91 37.32
CA GLY A 135 -24.47 -5.58 38.42
C GLY A 135 -23.17 -6.27 38.04
N PHE A 136 -22.60 -5.97 36.87
CA PHE A 136 -21.32 -6.52 36.46
C PHE A 136 -20.22 -6.17 37.45
N ARG A 137 -19.36 -7.14 37.75
CA ARG A 137 -18.08 -6.84 38.36
C ARG A 137 -17.16 -6.27 37.30
N MET A 138 -16.52 -5.16 37.64
CA MET A 138 -15.70 -4.35 36.74
C MET A 138 -14.30 -4.21 37.32
N PHE A 139 -13.28 -4.37 36.49
CA PHE A 139 -11.92 -3.94 36.80
C PHE A 139 -11.46 -3.01 35.69
N GLU A 140 -11.16 -1.76 36.05
CA GLU A 140 -10.97 -0.67 35.08
C GLU A 140 -12.20 -0.57 34.15
N ASP A 141 -12.02 -0.69 32.84
CA ASP A 141 -13.07 -0.66 31.82
C ASP A 141 -13.49 -2.07 31.32
N TYR A 142 -13.04 -3.13 31.99
CA TYR A 142 -13.35 -4.52 31.63
C TYR A 142 -14.40 -5.14 32.55
N ILE A 143 -15.40 -5.80 31.93
CA ILE A 143 -16.34 -6.69 32.62
C ILE A 143 -15.61 -7.97 33.02
N LEU A 144 -15.71 -8.36 34.29
CA LEU A 144 -15.14 -9.60 34.77
C LEU A 144 -16.03 -10.79 34.38
N VAL A 145 -15.42 -11.78 33.75
CA VAL A 145 -16.08 -13.01 33.28
C VAL A 145 -15.30 -14.25 33.74
N ALA A 146 -16.00 -15.37 33.90
CA ALA A 146 -15.37 -16.68 34.00
C ALA A 146 -15.33 -17.34 32.62
N MET A 147 -14.15 -17.84 32.24
CA MET A 147 -13.91 -18.53 30.97
C MET A 147 -13.10 -19.81 31.19
N GLY A 148 -13.10 -20.69 30.18
CA GLY A 148 -12.28 -21.90 30.18
C GLY A 148 -10.77 -21.61 30.23
N PRO A 149 -9.96 -22.51 30.81
CA PRO A 149 -8.53 -22.29 31.01
C PRO A 149 -7.74 -22.12 29.70
N GLN A 150 -8.24 -22.61 28.56
CA GLN A 150 -7.55 -22.41 27.27
C GLN A 150 -7.58 -20.97 26.75
N TYR A 151 -8.44 -20.11 27.32
CA TYR A 151 -8.49 -18.70 26.90
C TYR A 151 -7.31 -17.93 27.49
N GLY A 152 -6.96 -18.20 28.74
CA GLY A 152 -5.83 -17.59 29.43
C GLY A 152 -5.99 -17.64 30.95
N PRO A 153 -4.99 -17.19 31.72
CA PRO A 153 -5.08 -17.05 33.17
C PRO A 153 -6.01 -15.88 33.59
N VAL A 154 -6.32 -15.81 34.89
CA VAL A 154 -6.95 -14.63 35.50
C VAL A 154 -6.17 -13.37 35.14
N GLY A 155 -6.88 -12.35 34.64
CA GLY A 155 -6.31 -11.09 34.16
C GLY A 155 -6.16 -10.97 32.64
N SER A 156 -6.27 -12.07 31.88
CA SER A 156 -6.29 -11.99 30.41
C SER A 156 -7.51 -11.18 29.92
N LYS A 157 -7.28 -10.33 28.93
CA LYS A 157 -8.28 -9.37 28.43
C LYS A 157 -8.71 -9.70 27.01
N TYR A 158 -9.97 -9.41 26.73
CA TYR A 158 -10.60 -9.69 25.44
C TYR A 158 -11.54 -8.58 25.01
N ILE A 159 -11.69 -8.51 23.70
CA ILE A 159 -12.81 -7.86 23.03
C ILE A 159 -13.72 -8.97 22.52
N ILE A 160 -14.95 -9.01 23.02
CA ILE A 160 -15.94 -10.03 22.67
C ILE A 160 -17.07 -9.36 21.90
N GLN A 161 -17.37 -9.87 20.71
CA GLN A 161 -18.50 -9.44 19.89
C GLN A 161 -19.59 -10.51 19.88
N PHE A 162 -20.83 -10.09 20.00
CA PHE A 162 -22.02 -10.93 19.90
C PHE A 162 -22.71 -10.79 18.54
N GLU A 163 -23.61 -11.72 18.21
CA GLU A 163 -24.36 -11.71 16.93
C GLU A 163 -25.22 -10.45 16.75
N ASP A 164 -25.78 -9.90 17.82
CA ASP A 164 -26.53 -8.63 17.79
C ASP A 164 -25.65 -7.38 17.58
N GLY A 165 -24.35 -7.56 17.37
CA GLY A 165 -23.40 -6.50 17.10
C GLY A 165 -22.84 -5.80 18.33
N LYS A 166 -23.35 -6.11 19.54
CA LYS A 166 -22.77 -5.56 20.77
C LYS A 166 -21.36 -6.09 20.99
N VAL A 167 -20.52 -5.22 21.55
CA VAL A 167 -19.12 -5.51 21.85
C VAL A 167 -18.85 -5.16 23.30
N ILE A 168 -18.14 -6.04 24.01
CA ILE A 168 -17.69 -5.80 25.38
C ILE A 168 -16.18 -5.92 25.49
N LYS A 169 -15.62 -5.15 26.42
CA LYS A 169 -14.30 -5.38 27.00
C LYS A 169 -14.48 -6.37 28.16
N ALA A 170 -13.85 -7.53 28.07
CA ALA A 170 -13.94 -8.58 29.07
C ALA A 170 -12.57 -8.92 29.64
N MET A 171 -12.48 -9.20 30.92
CA MET A 171 -11.27 -9.71 31.56
C MET A 171 -11.62 -10.99 32.33
N ILE A 172 -10.76 -12.00 32.26
CA ILE A 172 -10.95 -13.23 33.02
C ILE A 172 -10.81 -12.91 34.50
N GLY A 173 -11.94 -12.95 35.21
CA GLY A 173 -12.05 -12.73 36.64
C GLY A 173 -12.14 -14.01 37.47
N ASP A 174 -12.40 -15.15 36.83
CA ASP A 174 -12.38 -16.50 37.41
C ASP A 174 -12.11 -17.55 36.31
N ILE A 175 -11.65 -18.74 36.68
CA ILE A 175 -11.36 -19.83 35.74
C ILE A 175 -12.39 -20.94 35.90
N LYS A 176 -13.08 -21.30 34.81
CA LYS A 176 -14.02 -22.43 34.81
C LYS A 176 -13.27 -23.75 34.98
N HIS A 177 -13.91 -24.70 35.67
CA HIS A 177 -13.21 -25.87 36.20
C HIS A 177 -12.60 -26.76 35.09
N GLN A 178 -13.29 -26.96 33.95
CA GLN A 178 -12.77 -27.67 32.78
C GLN A 178 -13.44 -27.23 31.47
N GLY A 179 -12.69 -27.31 30.37
CA GLY A 179 -13.23 -27.21 29.01
C GLY A 179 -13.62 -25.80 28.58
N CYS A 180 -14.25 -25.75 27.40
CA CYS A 180 -14.62 -24.51 26.75
C CYS A 180 -15.99 -23.96 27.15
N THR A 181 -16.88 -24.85 27.57
CA THR A 181 -18.23 -24.53 28.02
C THR A 181 -18.49 -25.18 29.36
N SER A 182 -19.40 -24.59 30.14
CA SER A 182 -20.01 -25.30 31.27
C SER A 182 -21.09 -26.30 30.77
N ASP A 183 -21.70 -27.07 31.68
CA ASP A 183 -22.77 -28.03 31.37
C ASP A 183 -24.00 -27.39 30.71
N ASP A 184 -24.22 -26.10 30.95
CA ASP A 184 -25.27 -25.28 30.33
C ASP A 184 -24.90 -24.80 28.90
N GLY A 185 -23.71 -25.15 28.40
CA GLY A 185 -23.17 -24.76 27.10
C GLY A 185 -22.64 -23.33 27.03
N SER A 186 -22.62 -22.58 28.13
CA SER A 186 -22.10 -21.21 28.20
C SER A 186 -20.58 -21.17 28.05
N MET A 187 -20.11 -20.40 27.07
CA MET A 187 -18.68 -20.13 26.91
C MET A 187 -18.17 -19.09 27.91
N ILE A 188 -19.01 -18.10 28.22
CA ILE A 188 -18.73 -17.06 29.20
C ILE A 188 -19.78 -17.11 30.30
N GLU A 189 -19.33 -16.89 31.53
CA GLU A 189 -20.20 -16.67 32.68
C GLU A 189 -19.87 -15.30 33.26
N PHE A 190 -20.87 -14.41 33.33
CA PHE A 190 -20.66 -13.07 33.86
C PHE A 190 -20.49 -13.10 35.37
N ILE A 191 -19.44 -12.44 35.89
CA ILE A 191 -19.28 -12.27 37.32
C ILE A 191 -20.04 -11.02 37.72
N VAL A 192 -20.99 -11.16 38.64
CA VAL A 192 -21.91 -10.09 39.03
C VAL A 192 -21.99 -9.94 40.55
N ASP A 193 -22.50 -8.80 41.01
CA ASP A 193 -23.11 -8.66 42.33
C ASP A 193 -24.63 -8.90 42.18
N SER A 194 -25.09 -10.07 42.64
CA SER A 194 -26.50 -10.48 42.48
C SER A 194 -27.49 -9.66 43.33
N ASN A 195 -27.00 -8.77 44.20
CA ASN A 195 -27.85 -7.80 44.91
C ASN A 195 -28.24 -6.62 44.00
N THR A 196 -27.43 -6.33 42.98
CA THR A 196 -27.62 -5.23 42.03
C THR A 196 -28.15 -5.70 40.67
N LEU A 197 -28.15 -7.02 40.43
CA LEU A 197 -28.62 -7.63 39.20
C LEU A 197 -30.13 -7.37 38.97
N PRO A 198 -30.53 -6.81 37.81
CA PRO A 198 -31.93 -6.63 37.47
C PRO A 198 -32.73 -7.93 37.55
N LYS A 199 -33.98 -7.83 38.04
CA LYS A 199 -34.86 -8.99 38.28
C LYS A 199 -35.00 -9.89 37.05
N PHE A 200 -35.11 -9.33 35.85
CA PHE A 200 -35.28 -10.12 34.63
C PHE A 200 -34.06 -11.01 34.31
N LEU A 201 -32.84 -10.53 34.58
CA LEU A 201 -31.60 -11.31 34.45
C LEU A 201 -31.45 -12.34 35.57
N LYS A 202 -31.84 -11.96 36.79
CA LYS A 202 -31.82 -12.86 37.95
C LYS A 202 -32.78 -14.05 37.77
N THR A 203 -33.97 -13.80 37.22
CA THR A 203 -34.96 -14.85 36.95
C THR A 203 -34.62 -15.69 35.73
N SER A 204 -34.08 -15.09 34.65
CA SER A 204 -33.72 -15.85 33.45
C SER A 204 -32.44 -16.65 33.59
N GLY A 205 -31.53 -16.23 34.48
CA GLY A 205 -30.18 -16.80 34.55
C GLY A 205 -29.30 -16.52 33.33
N ASN A 206 -29.78 -15.68 32.39
CA ASN A 206 -29.24 -15.63 31.03
C ASN A 206 -29.06 -14.21 30.52
N PHE A 207 -27.80 -13.84 30.28
CA PHE A 207 -27.41 -12.56 29.68
C PHE A 207 -27.65 -12.47 28.17
N ASN A 208 -28.19 -13.50 27.53
CA ASN A 208 -28.71 -13.38 26.16
C ASN A 208 -29.83 -12.33 26.05
N GLN A 209 -30.49 -11.99 27.17
CA GLN A 209 -31.46 -10.89 27.24
C GLN A 209 -30.83 -9.51 26.99
N LEU A 210 -29.51 -9.37 27.24
CA LEU A 210 -28.77 -8.13 27.02
C LEU A 210 -27.85 -8.20 25.80
N PHE A 211 -27.21 -9.36 25.56
CA PHE A 211 -26.30 -9.62 24.46
C PHE A 211 -26.86 -10.74 23.59
N ASN A 212 -27.70 -10.39 22.63
CA ASN A 212 -28.52 -11.37 21.93
C ASN A 212 -27.70 -12.15 20.89
N GLY A 213 -27.97 -13.45 20.83
CA GLY A 213 -27.32 -14.41 19.95
C GLY A 213 -25.96 -14.89 20.46
N SER A 214 -25.30 -15.70 19.67
CA SER A 214 -24.04 -16.37 20.03
C SER A 214 -22.86 -15.40 20.14
N ILE A 215 -21.73 -15.88 20.67
CA ILE A 215 -20.45 -15.18 20.53
C ILE A 215 -20.01 -15.29 19.06
N LYS A 216 -19.73 -14.15 18.44
CA LYS A 216 -19.28 -14.04 17.05
C LYS A 216 -17.76 -13.93 16.94
N MET A 217 -17.12 -13.30 17.92
CA MET A 217 -15.67 -13.06 17.92
C MET A 217 -15.14 -12.96 19.35
N ILE A 218 -13.96 -13.53 19.58
CA ILE A 218 -13.14 -13.31 20.77
C ILE A 218 -11.76 -12.90 20.29
N ARG A 219 -11.34 -11.66 20.60
CA ARG A 219 -10.01 -11.13 20.29
C ARG A 219 -9.27 -10.86 21.59
N GLU A 220 -8.08 -11.43 21.76
CA GLU A 220 -7.19 -11.13 22.88
C GLU A 220 -6.58 -9.73 22.73
N VAL A 221 -6.41 -9.02 23.84
CA VAL A 221 -5.77 -7.71 23.91
C VAL A 221 -4.78 -7.68 25.08
N GLU A 222 -3.67 -6.97 24.93
CA GLU A 222 -2.65 -6.79 25.97
C GLU A 222 -3.07 -5.73 27.03
#